data_AF-A0A945TRH9-F1
#
_entry.id   AF-A0A945TRH9-F1
#
_cell.length_a   1.000
_cell.length_b   1.000
_cell.length_c   1.000
_cell.angle_alpha   90.00
_cell.angle_beta   90.00
_cell.angle_gamma   90.00
#
_symmetry.space_group_name_H-M   'P 1'
#
loop_
_entity.id
_entity.type
_entity.pdbx_description
1 polymer ?
#
loop_
_entity_poly.entity_id
_entity_poly.type
_entity_poly.pdbx_seq_one_letter_code
_entity_poly.pdbx_strand_id
1 'polypeptide(L)'
;MKRAVVLRIEDSNFAGYGWTWEFSVTRRKDGSFSVTAKQETIEGPATRIPHRHPLRTGEGIWEALEEMVSEAGYAIAPGDNEKIVAKIENIDRRIGRELRSSMRSF
;
A
#
# COMPACT_ATOMS: atom_id res chain seq x y z
N MET A 1 -2.92 -16.62 -6.33
CA MET A 1 -2.27 -15.40 -5.80
C MET A 1 -3.06 -14.22 -6.29
N LYS A 2 -3.52 -13.34 -5.40
CA LYS A 2 -4.31 -12.16 -5.76
C LYS A 2 -3.57 -10.91 -5.32
N ARG A 3 -3.41 -9.93 -6.21
CA ARG A 3 -2.69 -8.68 -5.96
C ARG A 3 -3.59 -7.50 -6.36
N ALA A 4 -3.50 -6.41 -5.62
CA ALA A 4 -4.08 -5.13 -6.02
C ALA A 4 -3.10 -3.99 -5.69
N VAL A 5 -3.03 -2.99 -6.57
CA VAL A 5 -2.43 -1.69 -6.27
C VAL A 5 -3.43 -0.92 -5.41
N VAL A 6 -3.11 -0.75 -4.13
CA VAL A 6 -4.02 -0.16 -3.15
C VAL A 6 -3.94 1.36 -3.15
N LEU A 7 -2.74 1.91 -3.34
CA LEU A 7 -2.47 3.34 -3.33
C LEU A 7 -1.48 3.69 -4.44
N ARG A 8 -1.70 4.84 -5.09
CA ARG A 8 -0.83 5.42 -6.11
C ARG A 8 -0.62 6.89 -5.77
N ILE A 9 0.64 7.32 -5.73
CA ILE A 9 1.03 8.70 -5.42
C ILE A 9 1.90 9.19 -6.57
N GLU A 10 1.56 10.34 -7.13
CA GLU A 10 2.28 10.96 -8.25
C GLU A 10 2.79 12.33 -7.82
N ASP A 11 4.02 12.63 -8.19
CA ASP A 11 4.64 13.92 -7.97
C ASP A 11 5.50 14.29 -9.17
N SER A 12 5.51 15.58 -9.52
CA SER A 12 6.29 16.09 -10.64
C SER A 12 6.63 17.57 -10.43
N ASN A 13 7.78 17.98 -10.95
CA ASN A 13 8.22 19.37 -10.91
C ASN A 13 8.38 19.97 -12.32
N PHE A 14 8.46 21.30 -12.38
CA PHE A 14 8.61 22.07 -13.63
C PHE A 14 9.92 21.81 -14.39
N ALA A 15 10.88 21.11 -13.77
CA ALA A 15 12.16 20.76 -14.37
C ALA A 15 12.14 19.37 -15.06
N GLY A 16 10.96 18.75 -15.20
CA GLY A 16 10.79 17.45 -15.88
C GLY A 16 11.07 16.23 -15.00
N TYR A 17 11.43 16.44 -13.73
CA TYR A 17 11.51 15.34 -12.77
C TYR A 17 10.10 14.99 -12.32
N GLY A 18 9.78 13.70 -12.37
CA GLY A 18 8.56 13.17 -11.81
C GLY A 18 8.74 11.74 -11.40
N TRP A 19 7.94 11.33 -10.42
CA TRP A 19 7.88 9.95 -9.99
C TRP A 19 6.46 9.54 -9.64
N THR A 20 6.24 8.24 -9.73
CA THR A 20 5.00 7.59 -9.34
C THR A 20 5.33 6.45 -8.39
N TRP A 21 4.73 6.47 -7.20
CA TRP A 21 4.75 5.35 -6.28
C TRP A 21 3.50 4.52 -6.44
N GLU A 22 3.66 3.20 -6.55
CA GLU A 22 2.58 2.23 -6.49
C GLU A 22 2.79 1.29 -5.30
N PHE A 23 1.85 1.32 -4.36
CA PHE A 23 1.81 0.42 -3.22
C PHE A 23 0.82 -0.71 -3.49
N SER A 24 1.27 -1.95 -3.33
CA SER A 24 0.47 -3.14 -3.64
C SER A 24 0.38 -4.09 -2.46
N VAL A 25 -0.81 -4.63 -2.23
CA VAL A 25 -1.06 -5.74 -1.31
C VAL A 25 -1.24 -7.02 -2.13
N THR A 26 -0.58 -8.10 -1.71
CA THR A 26 -0.69 -9.40 -2.38
C THR A 26 -0.96 -10.52 -1.39
N ARG A 27 -2.00 -11.32 -1.65
CA ARG A 27 -2.25 -12.58 -0.95
C ARG A 27 -1.42 -13.70 -1.56
N ARG A 28 -0.53 -14.26 -0.77
CA ARG A 28 0.40 -15.34 -1.11
C ARG A 28 -0.29 -16.71 -1.02
N LYS A 29 0.38 -17.75 -1.53
CA LYS A 29 -0.17 -19.12 -1.60
C LYS A 29 -0.35 -19.76 -0.22
N ASP A 30 0.49 -19.39 0.75
CA ASP A 30 0.46 -19.85 2.14
C ASP A 30 -0.61 -19.13 2.99
N GLY A 31 -1.43 -18.27 2.38
CA GLY A 31 -2.45 -17.50 3.06
C GLY A 31 -1.95 -16.23 3.73
N SER A 32 -0.63 -15.98 3.76
CA SER A 32 -0.06 -14.72 4.22
C SER A 32 -0.20 -13.61 3.17
N PHE A 33 0.07 -12.39 3.60
CA PHE A 33 0.05 -11.20 2.78
C PHE A 33 1.46 -10.59 2.71
N SER A 34 1.69 -9.81 1.65
CA SER A 34 2.84 -8.95 1.52
C SER A 34 2.44 -7.57 1.02
N VAL A 35 3.06 -6.53 1.58
CA VAL A 35 3.01 -5.17 1.05
C VAL A 35 4.30 -4.89 0.28
N THR A 36 4.16 -4.28 -0.89
CA THR A 36 5.27 -3.96 -1.80
C THR A 36 5.09 -2.55 -2.33
N ALA A 37 6.19 -1.87 -2.62
CA ALA A 37 6.19 -0.53 -3.23
C ALA A 37 7.08 -0.55 -4.47
N LYS A 38 6.62 0.11 -5.53
CA LYS A 38 7.38 0.31 -6.76
C LYS A 38 7.39 1.80 -7.06
N GLN A 39 8.56 2.36 -7.33
CA GLN A 39 8.69 3.70 -7.88
C GLN A 39 8.98 3.61 -9.38
N GLU A 40 8.27 4.40 -10.16
CA GLU A 40 8.60 4.72 -11.54
C GLU A 40 9.07 6.18 -11.58
N THR A 41 10.18 6.46 -12.25
CA THR A 41 10.76 7.80 -12.37
C THR A 41 10.84 8.19 -13.85
N ILE A 42 10.60 9.46 -14.16
CA ILE A 42 10.80 9.99 -15.52
C ILE A 42 12.30 10.18 -15.77
N GLU A 43 13.00 10.80 -14.82
CA GLU A 43 14.46 10.97 -14.81
C GLU A 43 15.01 10.68 -13.41
N GLY A 44 16.20 10.08 -13.34
CA GLY A 44 16.87 9.75 -12.08
C GLY A 44 16.63 8.32 -11.56
N PRO A 45 17.34 7.92 -10.50
CA PRO A 45 17.26 6.58 -9.94
C PRO A 45 15.95 6.37 -9.15
N ALA A 46 15.32 5.22 -9.36
CA ALA A 46 14.19 4.79 -8.54
C ALA A 46 14.66 4.32 -7.16
N THR A 47 14.05 4.87 -6.12
CA THR A 47 14.19 4.44 -4.73
C THR A 47 13.56 3.06 -4.54
N ARG A 48 14.18 2.25 -3.68
CA ARG A 48 13.68 0.92 -3.32
C ARG A 48 13.29 0.88 -1.86
N ILE A 49 12.05 0.44 -1.61
CA ILE A 49 11.56 0.16 -0.27
C ILE A 49 11.42 -1.37 -0.13
N PRO A 50 12.06 -2.01 0.87
CA PRO A 50 11.99 -3.45 1.02
C PRO A 50 10.55 -3.93 1.26
N HIS A 51 10.21 -5.10 0.71
CA HIS A 51 8.88 -5.67 0.91
C HIS A 51 8.63 -6.00 2.39
N ARG A 52 7.37 -5.92 2.83
CA ARG A 52 6.94 -6.33 4.17
C ARG A 52 6.17 -7.64 4.07
N HIS A 53 6.71 -8.71 4.63
CA HIS A 53 6.10 -10.05 4.68
C HIS A 53 6.78 -10.94 5.74
N PRO A 54 6.12 -11.99 6.24
CA PRO A 54 4.72 -12.36 6.03
C PRO A 54 3.77 -11.60 6.97
N LEU A 55 2.63 -11.16 6.45
CA LEU A 55 1.58 -10.47 7.22
C LEU A 55 0.35 -11.37 7.31
N ARG A 56 -0.37 -11.37 8.43
CA ARG A 56 -1.51 -12.29 8.67
C ARG A 56 -2.79 -11.62 9.15
N THR A 57 -2.70 -10.38 9.64
CA THR A 57 -3.80 -9.58 10.17
C THR A 57 -4.05 -8.39 9.27
N GLY A 58 -5.26 -7.84 9.35
CA GLY A 58 -5.60 -6.56 8.72
C GLY A 58 -4.73 -5.45 9.29
N GLU A 59 -4.64 -5.36 10.60
CA GLU A 59 -3.80 -4.37 11.31
C GLU A 59 -2.35 -4.37 10.82
N GLY A 60 -1.68 -5.53 10.77
CA GLY A 60 -0.30 -5.61 10.29
C GLY A 60 -0.14 -5.29 8.80
N ILE A 61 -1.20 -5.40 8.00
CA ILE A 61 -1.20 -4.93 6.60
C ILE A 61 -1.31 -3.41 6.55
N TRP A 62 -2.12 -2.81 7.43
CA TRP A 62 -2.27 -1.36 7.52
C TRP A 62 -0.99 -0.69 8.01
N GLU A 63 -0.43 -1.15 9.12
CA GLU A 63 0.82 -0.63 9.69
C GLU A 63 1.96 -0.72 8.67
N ALA A 64 2.14 -1.88 8.03
CA ALA A 64 3.16 -2.05 7.00
C ALA A 64 2.94 -1.13 5.79
N LEU A 65 1.69 -0.82 5.45
CA LEU A 65 1.39 0.13 4.38
C LEU A 65 1.71 1.56 4.80
N GLU A 66 1.32 1.99 6.00
CA GLU A 66 1.62 3.31 6.54
C GLU A 66 3.13 3.55 6.68
N GLU A 67 3.87 2.58 7.23
CA GLU A 67 5.33 2.62 7.32
C GLU A 67 5.96 2.78 5.94
N MET A 68 5.54 1.99 4.95
CA MET A 68 6.11 2.07 3.59
C MET A 68 5.76 3.39 2.89
N VAL A 69 4.56 3.95 3.13
CA VAL A 69 4.17 5.26 2.59
C VAL A 69 4.98 6.38 3.25
N SER A 70 5.23 6.26 4.55
CA SER A 70 6.09 7.17 5.32
C SER A 70 7.56 7.10 4.86
N GLU A 71 8.09 5.90 4.61
CA GLU A 71 9.43 5.70 4.03
C GLU A 71 9.55 6.30 2.62
N ALA A 72 8.45 6.39 1.87
CA ALA A 72 8.39 7.10 0.59
C ALA A 72 8.29 8.63 0.73
N GLY A 73 8.17 9.16 1.96
CA GLY A 73 8.05 10.59 2.27
C GLY A 73 6.62 11.13 2.27
N TYR A 74 5.62 10.26 2.34
CA TYR A 74 4.19 10.64 2.26
C TYR A 74 3.40 10.17 3.48
N ALA A 75 2.14 10.58 3.56
CA ALA A 75 1.16 10.03 4.50
C ALA A 75 -0.08 9.57 3.73
N ILE A 76 -0.77 8.55 4.24
CA ILE A 76 -2.05 8.12 3.66
C ILE A 76 -3.11 9.15 4.03
N ALA A 77 -3.74 9.78 3.04
CA ALA A 77 -4.81 10.73 3.30
C ALA A 77 -6.04 10.00 3.85
N PRO A 78 -6.74 10.54 4.88
CA PRO A 78 -7.94 9.89 5.42
C PRO A 78 -9.02 9.58 4.38
N GLY A 79 -9.10 10.37 3.31
CA GLY A 79 -10.02 10.15 2.18
C GLY A 79 -9.71 8.92 1.32
N ASP A 80 -8.53 8.32 1.43
CA ASP A 80 -8.13 7.12 0.69
C ASP A 80 -8.34 5.82 1.49
N ASN A 81 -8.55 5.91 2.81
CA ASN A 81 -8.71 4.75 3.70
C ASN A 81 -9.78 3.77 3.18
N GLU A 82 -10.98 4.26 2.92
CA GLU A 82 -12.11 3.44 2.44
C GLU A 82 -11.83 2.78 1.07
N LYS A 83 -11.12 3.48 0.17
CA LYS A 83 -10.75 2.94 -1.14
C LYS A 83 -9.71 1.82 -0.99
N ILE A 84 -8.72 2.02 -0.12
CA ILE A 84 -7.69 1.02 0.17
C ILE A 84 -8.34 -0.23 0.75
N VAL A 85 -9.19 -0.07 1.77
CA VAL A 85 -9.92 -1.17 2.40
C VAL A 85 -10.76 -1.94 1.37
N ALA A 86 -11.52 -1.25 0.53
CA ALA A 86 -12.34 -1.90 -0.49
C ALA A 86 -11.50 -2.73 -1.49
N LYS A 87 -10.32 -2.24 -1.88
CA LYS A 87 -9.39 -3.01 -2.73
C LYS A 87 -8.83 -4.24 -2.02
N ILE A 88 -8.54 -4.15 -0.72
CA ILE A 88 -8.10 -5.29 0.09
C ILE A 88 -9.23 -6.31 0.29
N GLU A 89 -10.48 -5.86 0.52
CA GLU A 89 -11.67 -6.72 0.60
C GLU A 89 -11.87 -7.56 -0.68
N ASN A 90 -11.52 -7.02 -1.86
CA ASN A 90 -11.57 -7.75 -3.14
C ASN A 90 -10.49 -8.85 -3.24
N ILE A 91 -9.35 -8.67 -2.57
CA ILE A 91 -8.32 -9.71 -2.43
C ILE A 91 -8.80 -10.77 -1.44
N ASP A 92 -9.20 -10.35 -0.24
CA ASP A 92 -9.68 -11.19 0.84
C ASP A 92 -10.70 -10.44 1.73
N ARG A 93 -11.95 -10.91 1.68
CA ARG A 93 -13.07 -10.29 2.41
C ARG A 93 -12.90 -10.31 3.93
N ARG A 94 -12.21 -11.31 4.50
CA ARG A 94 -12.02 -11.41 5.96
C ARG A 94 -11.08 -10.31 6.43
N ILE A 95 -9.91 -10.21 5.78
CA ILE A 95 -8.88 -9.21 6.10
C ILE A 95 -9.40 -7.79 5.89
N GLY A 96 -10.12 -7.54 4.78
CA GLY A 96 -10.65 -6.22 4.52
C GLY A 96 -11.72 -5.78 5.54
N ARG A 97 -12.55 -6.71 6.05
CA ARG A 97 -13.47 -6.41 7.15
C ARG A 97 -12.75 -6.11 8.46
N GLU A 98 -11.67 -6.85 8.75
CA GLU A 98 -10.83 -6.62 9.93
C GLU A 98 -10.29 -5.19 9.93
N LEU A 99 -9.72 -4.74 8.81
CA LEU A 99 -9.28 -3.35 8.60
C LEU A 99 -10.40 -2.33 8.82
N ARG A 100 -11.56 -2.56 8.19
CA ARG A 100 -12.73 -1.69 8.30
C ARG A 100 -13.19 -1.53 9.75
N SER A 101 -13.15 -2.61 10.53
CA SER A 101 -13.50 -2.59 11.94
C SER A 101 -12.49 -1.79 12.76
N SER A 102 -11.19 -2.01 12.55
CA SER A 102 -10.14 -1.27 13.28
C SER A 102 -10.20 0.24 13.02
N MET A 103 -10.48 0.66 11.79
CA MET A 103 -10.58 2.09 11.43
C MET A 103 -11.76 2.83 12.04
N ARG A 104 -12.84 2.13 12.42
CA ARG A 104 -14.01 2.73 13.07
C ARG A 104 -13.85 2.93 14.57
N SER A 105 -12.77 2.39 15.15
CA SER A 105 -12.47 2.47 16.58
C SER A 105 -11.53 3.62 16.95
N PHE A 106 -11.08 4.41 15.96
CA PHE A 106 -10.30 5.64 16.12
C PHE A 106 -11.19 6.87 15.92
#